data_AF-A0AAE8HYB0-F1
#
_entry.id   AF-A0AAE8HYB0-F1
#
_cell.length_a   1.000
_cell.length_b   1.000
_cell.length_c   1.000
_cell.angle_alpha   90.00
_cell.angle_beta   90.00
_cell.angle_gamma   90.00
#
_symmetry.space_group_name_H-M   'P 1'
#
loop_
_entity.id
_entity.type
_entity.pdbx_description
1 polymer ?
#
loop_
_entity_poly.entity_id
_entity_poly.type
_entity_poly.pdbx_seq_one_letter_code
_entity_poly.pdbx_strand_id
1 'polypeptide(L)'
;ALAARVRRAGWSLAPVVVASQGRVAIGDPIGARLGARCVVVLIGERPGLSASDSLGCYVTFGPEPGLADSRRNCISNIREGGLSVEAAAGQMEALLRAMLAQGTSGVALRREDPAEPKALPDARD
;
A
#
# COMPACT_ATOMS: atom_id res chain seq x y z
N ALA A 1 0.76 13.96 1.98
CA ALA A 1 -0.54 13.30 1.77
C ALA A 1 -0.90 12.28 2.88
N LEU A 2 -0.19 11.15 3.01
CA LEU A 2 -0.57 10.07 3.96
C LEU A 2 -0.44 10.45 5.45
N ALA A 3 0.68 11.05 5.88
CA ALA A 3 0.88 11.40 7.29
C ALA A 3 -0.21 12.34 7.86
N ALA A 4 -0.72 13.26 7.03
CA ALA A 4 -1.85 14.11 7.42
C ALA A 4 -3.14 13.31 7.62
N ARG A 5 -3.39 12.30 6.77
CA ARG A 5 -4.54 11.39 6.87
C ARG A 5 -4.47 10.54 8.14
N VAL A 6 -3.30 9.98 8.44
CA VAL A 6 -3.05 9.20 9.67
C VAL A 6 -3.39 10.03 10.90
N ARG A 7 -2.91 11.28 10.98
CA ARG A 7 -3.22 12.19 12.08
C ARG A 7 -4.73 12.49 12.18
N ARG A 8 -5.38 12.82 11.06
CA ARG A 8 -6.82 13.09 11.03
C ARG A 8 -7.67 11.88 11.42
N ALA A 9 -7.19 10.67 11.11
CA ALA A 9 -7.84 9.42 11.50
C ALA A 9 -7.67 9.08 13.00
N GLY A 10 -6.88 9.86 13.75
CA GLY A 10 -6.60 9.61 15.17
C GLY A 10 -5.64 8.43 15.40
N TRP A 11 -4.93 7.97 14.36
CA TRP A 11 -3.97 6.89 14.48
C TRP A 11 -2.60 7.43 14.90
N SER A 12 -1.87 6.62 15.68
CA SER A 12 -0.47 6.87 15.96
C SER A 12 0.41 6.51 14.75
N LEU A 13 1.49 7.26 14.56
CA LEU A 13 2.50 6.99 13.54
C LEU A 13 3.80 6.56 14.24
N ALA A 14 4.27 5.36 13.94
CA ALA A 14 5.59 4.90 14.38
C ALA A 14 6.72 5.74 13.74
N PRO A 15 7.95 5.72 14.28
CA PRO A 15 9.08 6.39 13.65
C PRO A 15 9.23 6.01 12.18
N VAL A 16 9.44 7.00 11.30
CA VAL A 16 9.67 6.75 9.87
C VAL A 16 11.06 6.16 9.70
N VAL A 17 11.13 4.99 9.08
CA VAL A 17 12.40 4.31 8.80
C VAL A 17 12.76 4.50 7.33
N VAL A 18 13.99 4.95 7.09
CA VAL A 18 14.58 5.00 5.75
C VAL A 18 15.58 3.87 5.64
N ALA A 19 15.28 2.87 4.80
CA ALA A 19 16.13 1.72 4.60
C ALA A 19 16.82 1.78 3.23
N SER A 20 18.14 1.57 3.21
CA SER A 20 18.91 1.40 1.98
C SER A 20 18.94 -0.07 1.57
N GLN A 21 18.99 -0.34 0.26
CA GLN A 21 19.01 -1.70 -0.30
C GLN A 21 17.81 -2.57 0.12
N GLY A 22 16.71 -1.94 0.53
CA GLY A 22 15.51 -2.62 0.96
C GLY A 22 14.84 -3.43 -0.14
N ARG A 23 14.05 -4.41 0.28
CA ARG A 23 13.02 -5.09 -0.53
C ARG A 23 11.72 -5.01 0.24
N VAL A 24 10.60 -5.30 -0.41
CA VAL A 24 9.25 -5.21 0.18
C VAL A 24 9.16 -5.85 1.57
N ALA A 25 9.69 -7.06 1.73
CA ALA A 25 9.65 -7.82 2.99
C ALA A 25 10.43 -7.17 4.15
N ILE A 26 11.23 -6.13 3.92
CA ILE A 26 11.93 -5.41 5.02
C ILE A 26 10.95 -4.77 6.00
N GLY A 27 9.73 -4.46 5.54
CA GLY A 27 8.68 -3.88 6.36
C GLY A 27 8.28 -4.79 7.53
N ASP A 28 8.33 -6.11 7.36
CA ASP A 28 7.83 -7.02 8.38
C ASP A 28 8.70 -7.06 9.65
N PRO A 29 10.02 -7.33 9.59
CA PRO A 29 10.87 -7.35 10.77
C PRO A 29 11.06 -5.96 11.40
N ILE A 30 10.83 -4.87 10.66
CA ILE A 30 10.80 -3.50 11.22
C ILE A 30 9.48 -3.29 11.97
N GLY A 31 8.35 -3.58 11.34
CA GLY A 31 7.02 -3.44 11.92
C GLY A 31 6.85 -4.25 13.19
N ALA A 32 7.30 -5.51 13.18
CA ALA A 32 7.29 -6.39 14.35
C ALA A 32 8.05 -5.77 15.53
N ARG A 33 9.26 -5.24 15.29
CA ARG A 33 10.08 -4.62 16.35
C ARG A 33 9.51 -3.30 16.87
N LEU A 34 8.82 -2.55 16.01
CA LEU A 34 8.15 -1.31 16.39
C LEU A 34 6.76 -1.53 17.02
N GLY A 35 6.27 -2.77 17.08
CA GLY A 35 4.92 -3.07 17.55
C GLY A 35 3.83 -2.47 16.65
N ALA A 36 4.12 -2.27 15.37
CA ALA A 36 3.19 -1.63 14.43
C ALA A 36 2.07 -2.62 14.04
N ARG A 37 0.81 -2.19 14.13
CA ARG A 37 -0.34 -2.99 13.66
C ARG A 37 -0.38 -3.13 12.14
N CYS A 38 0.02 -2.08 11.44
CA CYS A 38 0.12 -2.06 9.98
C CYS A 38 1.47 -1.44 9.57
N VAL A 39 2.01 -1.89 8.44
CA VAL A 39 3.20 -1.31 7.80
C VAL A 39 2.85 -0.89 6.39
N VAL A 40 3.34 0.30 6.00
CA VAL A 40 3.35 0.79 4.62
C VAL A 40 4.81 0.87 4.18
N VAL A 41 5.19 0.09 3.18
CA VAL A 41 6.51 0.19 2.53
C VAL A 41 6.34 0.94 1.23
N LEU A 42 6.92 2.13 1.15
CA LEU A 42 7.08 2.88 -0.09
C LEU A 42 8.44 2.54 -0.70
N ILE A 43 8.46 2.07 -1.95
CA ILE A 43 9.67 1.59 -2.60
C ILE A 43 9.64 1.94 -4.09
N GLY A 44 10.76 2.39 -4.64
CA GLY A 44 10.90 2.62 -6.08
C GLY A 44 10.67 1.32 -6.85
N GLU A 45 9.90 1.40 -7.93
CA GLU A 45 9.68 0.26 -8.81
C GLU A 45 10.90 0.05 -9.73
N ARG A 46 10.98 -1.13 -10.35
CA ARG A 46 11.99 -1.36 -11.38
C ARG A 46 11.74 -0.38 -12.54
N PRO A 47 12.75 0.38 -13.01
CA PRO A 47 12.54 1.33 -14.09
C PRO A 47 12.10 0.62 -15.37
N GLY A 48 10.99 1.09 -15.95
CA GLY A 48 10.53 0.71 -17.28
C GLY A 48 11.24 1.52 -18.36
N LEU A 49 11.00 1.16 -19.62
CA LEU A 49 11.65 1.81 -20.78
C LEU A 49 11.31 3.31 -20.88
N SER A 50 10.11 3.70 -20.46
CA SER A 50 9.57 5.06 -20.57
C SER A 50 9.20 5.71 -19.23
N ALA A 51 9.31 4.97 -18.12
CA ALA A 51 8.94 5.43 -16.78
C ALA A 51 9.96 4.92 -15.76
N SER A 52 10.84 5.81 -15.31
CA SER A 52 11.89 5.53 -14.32
C SER A 52 11.57 6.10 -12.93
N ASP A 53 10.46 6.81 -12.80
CA ASP A 53 10.02 7.62 -11.65
C ASP A 53 8.85 6.99 -10.87
N SER A 54 8.52 5.72 -11.14
CA SER A 54 7.38 5.04 -10.51
C SER A 54 7.67 4.58 -9.08
N LEU A 55 6.75 4.88 -8.17
CA LEU A 55 6.76 4.41 -6.79
C LEU A 55 5.67 3.35 -6.57
N GLY A 56 6.05 2.27 -5.89
CA GLY A 56 5.16 1.23 -5.40
C GLY A 56 4.94 1.35 -3.90
N CYS A 57 3.79 0.87 -3.44
CA CYS A 57 3.40 0.84 -2.05
C CYS A 57 2.86 -0.52 -1.67
N TYR A 58 3.43 -1.11 -0.61
CA TYR A 58 2.98 -2.39 -0.06
C TYR A 58 2.47 -2.19 1.36
N VAL A 59 1.25 -2.66 1.62
CA VAL A 59 0.59 -2.51 2.92
C VAL A 59 0.34 -3.88 3.54
N THR A 60 0.74 -4.05 4.80
CA THR A 60 0.63 -5.32 5.54
C THR A 60 0.03 -5.08 6.91
N PHE A 61 -0.93 -5.91 7.32
CA PHE A 61 -1.45 -5.97 8.68
C PHE A 61 -0.74 -7.09 9.44
N GLY A 62 -0.42 -6.86 10.72
CA GLY A 62 0.28 -7.83 11.56
C GLY A 62 1.64 -8.23 10.99
N PRO A 63 2.55 -7.28 10.76
CA PRO A 63 3.87 -7.55 10.18
C PRO A 63 4.69 -8.51 11.06
N GLU A 64 5.13 -9.62 10.48
CA GLU A 64 6.00 -10.60 11.13
C GLU A 64 7.04 -11.14 10.14
N PRO A 65 8.27 -11.47 10.57
CA PRO A 65 9.26 -12.08 9.69
C PRO A 65 8.74 -13.37 9.04
N GLY A 66 8.96 -13.52 7.73
CA GLY A 66 8.58 -14.73 6.99
C GLY A 66 7.17 -14.73 6.40
N LEU A 67 6.45 -13.61 6.44
CA LEU A 67 5.14 -13.49 5.77
C LEU A 67 5.25 -13.64 4.24
N ALA A 68 4.35 -14.44 3.68
CA ALA A 68 4.20 -14.62 2.23
C ALA A 68 3.67 -13.35 1.54
N ASP A 69 4.02 -13.13 0.27
CA ASP A 69 3.58 -11.96 -0.51
C ASP A 69 2.06 -11.84 -0.65
N SER A 70 1.33 -12.95 -0.61
CA SER A 70 -0.13 -12.98 -0.61
C SER A 70 -0.76 -12.29 0.60
N ARG A 71 0.03 -11.98 1.66
CA ARG A 71 -0.40 -11.23 2.84
C ARG A 71 -0.28 -9.72 2.65
N ARG A 72 0.16 -9.23 1.50
CA ARG A 72 0.39 -7.80 1.23
C ARG A 72 -0.60 -7.30 0.19
N ASN A 73 -1.13 -6.09 0.38
CA ASN A 73 -1.82 -5.37 -0.70
C ASN A 73 -0.83 -4.42 -1.38
N CYS A 74 -0.93 -4.27 -2.69
CA CYS A 74 -0.06 -3.43 -3.50
C CYS A 74 -0.84 -2.27 -4.13
N ILE A 75 -0.25 -1.08 -4.12
CA ILE A 75 -0.64 0.07 -4.94
C ILE A 75 0.61 0.42 -5.76
N SER A 76 0.51 0.36 -7.09
CA SER A 76 1.63 0.59 -8.01
C SER A 76 1.41 1.83 -8.87
N ASN A 77 2.42 2.15 -9.69
CA ASN A 77 2.36 3.22 -10.68
C ASN A 77 2.05 4.60 -10.07
N ILE A 78 2.57 4.88 -8.86
CA ILE A 78 2.43 6.18 -8.22
C ILE A 78 3.48 7.11 -8.83
N ARG A 79 3.06 7.97 -9.77
CA ARG A 79 3.93 8.87 -10.55
C ARG A 79 3.14 9.93 -11.30
N GLU A 80 3.85 10.90 -11.87
CA GLU A 80 3.29 11.82 -12.86
C GLU A 80 2.85 11.05 -14.13
N GLY A 81 1.63 11.29 -14.61
CA GLY A 81 1.03 10.47 -15.68
C GLY A 81 0.59 9.06 -15.26
N GLY A 82 0.67 8.75 -13.96
CA GLY A 82 0.13 7.53 -13.36
C GLY A 82 -0.88 7.85 -12.26
N LEU A 83 -0.86 7.07 -11.18
CA LEU A 83 -1.65 7.34 -9.99
C LEU A 83 -1.04 8.52 -9.22
N SER A 84 -1.84 9.57 -9.00
CA SER A 84 -1.36 10.74 -8.25
C SER A 84 -1.06 10.38 -6.79
N VAL A 85 -0.11 11.12 -6.19
CA VAL A 85 0.26 10.95 -4.77
C VAL A 85 -0.96 11.09 -3.84
N GLU A 86 -1.88 12.00 -4.17
CA GLU A 86 -3.08 12.24 -3.36
C GLU A 86 -4.08 11.08 -3.46
N ALA A 87 -4.30 10.55 -4.67
CA ALA A 87 -5.15 9.37 -4.89
C ALA A 87 -4.56 8.12 -4.24
N ALA A 88 -3.25 7.90 -4.39
CA ALA A 88 -2.53 6.81 -3.74
C ALA A 88 -2.65 6.87 -2.21
N ALA A 89 -2.49 8.06 -1.61
CA ALA A 89 -2.66 8.23 -0.17
C ALA A 89 -4.11 7.97 0.29
N GLY A 90 -5.11 8.30 -0.53
CA GLY A 90 -6.51 7.93 -0.30
C GLY A 90 -6.72 6.41 -0.30
N GLN A 91 -6.15 5.70 -1.29
CA GLN A 91 -6.22 4.25 -1.35
C GLN A 91 -5.49 3.58 -0.17
N MET A 92 -4.33 4.11 0.24
CA MET A 92 -3.61 3.64 1.43
C MET A 92 -4.45 3.83 2.70
N GLU A 93 -5.10 4.98 2.89
CA GLU A 93 -5.99 5.23 4.03
C GLU A 93 -7.16 4.23 4.05
N ALA A 94 -7.81 3.99 2.89
CA ALA A 94 -8.90 3.03 2.78
C ALA A 94 -8.44 1.60 3.12
N LEU A 95 -7.28 1.17 2.60
CA LEU A 95 -6.69 -0.13 2.95
C LEU A 95 -6.39 -0.22 4.44
N LEU A 96 -5.75 0.79 5.04
CA LEU A 96 -5.44 0.79 6.46
C LEU A 96 -6.71 0.70 7.32
N ARG A 97 -7.78 1.42 6.96
CA ARG A 97 -9.08 1.33 7.66
C ARG A 97 -9.63 -0.10 7.60
N ALA A 98 -9.69 -0.67 6.40
CA ALA A 98 -10.21 -2.03 6.20
C ALA A 98 -9.38 -3.08 6.94
N MET A 99 -8.05 -2.97 6.88
CA MET A 99 -7.12 -3.86 7.58
C MET A 99 -7.27 -3.79 9.10
N LEU A 100 -7.35 -2.58 9.65
CA LEU A 100 -7.51 -2.37 11.09
C LEU A 100 -8.87 -2.88 11.60
N ALA A 101 -9.91 -2.83 10.76
CA ALA A 101 -11.24 -3.32 11.08
C ALA A 101 -11.35 -4.86 10.95
N GLN A 102 -10.75 -5.45 9.92
CA GLN A 102 -10.88 -6.89 9.62
C GLN A 102 -9.76 -7.74 10.26
N GLY A 103 -8.67 -7.12 10.72
CA GLY A 103 -7.53 -7.82 11.30
C GLY A 103 -6.75 -8.67 10.29
N THR A 104 -6.75 -8.29 9.01
CA THR A 104 -6.07 -9.03 7.94
C THR A 104 -5.62 -8.11 6.81
N SER A 105 -4.81 -8.63 5.89
CA SER A 105 -4.32 -7.95 4.69
C SER A 105 -4.08 -8.95 3.56
N GLY A 106 -3.75 -8.44 2.37
CA GLY A 106 -3.50 -9.24 1.19
C GLY A 106 -4.77 -9.85 0.61
N VAL A 107 -4.68 -11.07 0.11
CA VAL A 107 -5.79 -11.77 -0.56
C VAL A 107 -6.98 -12.07 0.36
N ALA A 108 -6.75 -12.10 1.67
CA ALA A 108 -7.80 -12.34 2.67
C ALA A 108 -8.58 -11.07 3.04
N LEU A 109 -8.11 -9.88 2.63
CA LEU A 109 -8.79 -8.61 2.91
C LEU A 109 -9.97 -8.42 1.96
N ARG A 110 -11.19 -8.39 2.49
CA ARG A 110 -12.37 -8.05 1.68
C ARG A 110 -12.36 -6.55 1.40
N ARG A 111 -12.41 -6.18 0.13
CA ARG A 111 -12.58 -4.78 -0.29
C ARG A 111 -14.07 -4.53 -0.52
N GLU A 112 -14.56 -3.39 -0.05
CA GLU A 112 -15.78 -2.82 -0.61
C GLU A 112 -15.35 -2.20 -1.94
N ASP A 113 -15.58 -2.90 -3.04
CA ASP A 113 -15.27 -2.37 -4.35
C ASP A 113 -16.17 -1.14 -4.61
N PRO A 114 -15.63 -0.01 -5.11
CA PRO A 114 -16.47 0.94 -5.82
C PRO A 114 -17.14 0.15 -6.95
N ALA A 115 -18.46 0.31 -7.11
CA ALA A 115 -19.28 -0.41 -8.09
C ALA A 115 -18.50 -0.70 -9.39
N GLU A 116 -18.53 -1.97 -9.82
CA GLU A 116 -17.79 -2.45 -10.99
C GLU A 116 -17.79 -1.41 -12.13
N PRO A 117 -16.62 -1.09 -12.72
CA PRO A 117 -16.62 -0.26 -13.90
C PRO A 117 -17.49 -0.94 -14.97
N LYS A 118 -18.51 -0.21 -15.42
CA LYS A 118 -19.40 -0.63 -16.51
C LYS A 118 -18.53 -1.13 -17.66
N ALA A 119 -18.80 -2.34 -18.13
CA ALA A 119 -18.05 -2.98 -19.21
C ALA A 119 -17.76 -1.98 -20.33
N LEU A 120 -16.49 -1.89 -20.73
CA LEU A 120 -16.10 -1.13 -21.92
C LEU A 120 -16.91 -1.69 -23.10
N PRO A 121 -17.47 -0.83 -23.97
CA PRO A 121 -18.14 -1.32 -25.18
C PRO A 121 -17.15 -2.15 -25.99
N ASP A 122 -17.64 -3.27 -26.51
CA ASP A 122 -16.84 -4.20 -27.30
C ASP A 122 -16.25 -3.46 -28.50
N ALA A 123 -14.95 -3.64 -28.76
CA ALA A 123 -14.23 -2.91 -29.80
C ALA A 123 -14.54 -3.46 -31.21
N ARG A 124 -15.76 -3.94 -31.43
CA ARG A 124 -16.23 -4.63 -32.64
C ARG A 124 -17.49 -4.02 -33.25
N ASP A 125 -17.82 -2.78 -32.90
CA ASP A 125 -18.84 -1.98 -33.59
C ASP A 125 -18.20 -0.95 -34.53
#